data_AF-E3NBR0-F1
#
_entry.id   AF-E3NBR0-F1
#
_cell.length_a   1.000
_cell.length_b   1.000
_cell.length_c   1.000
_cell.angle_alpha   90.00
_cell.angle_beta   90.00
_cell.angle_gamma   90.00
#
_symmetry.space_group_name_H-M   'P 1'
#
loop_
_entity.id
_entity.type
_entity.pdbx_description
1 polymer ?
#
loop_
_entity_poly.entity_id
_entity_poly.type
_entity_poly.pdbx_seq_one_letter_code
_entity_poly.pdbx_strand_id
1 'polypeptide(L)'
;MWILVTLIAVLFSKIDAAGLLDIRLKSAHNQKATVILSNDVNPTYLVLPIKLVKGEETSFEDLFINFNETYKVTIELDETEELGLAKSVFRGKITPVLGTSSPKKLNLPLTGVRFDFKCEKNWTGEKCDLLSGHEIEGSGAELLENSNSLNDLELEVDYTMNTQKLDTIVGMLKKENEISNSFAEENLEVERLLEQEEIMEASGDGSGEK
;
A
#
# COMPACT_ATOMS: atom_id res chain seq x y z
N MET A 1 38.93 -33.98 14.55
CA MET A 1 38.91 -32.91 13.53
C MET A 1 37.55 -32.89 12.82
N TRP A 2 36.44 -32.71 13.54
CA TRP A 2 35.07 -32.73 12.97
C TRP A 2 34.13 -31.69 13.61
N ILE A 3 34.61 -30.90 14.59
CA ILE A 3 33.78 -29.96 15.38
C ILE A 3 33.88 -28.52 14.86
N LEU A 4 34.89 -28.21 14.03
CA LEU A 4 35.10 -26.86 13.51
C LEU A 4 34.27 -26.54 12.25
N VAL A 5 33.79 -27.57 11.53
CA VAL A 5 33.06 -27.39 10.26
C VAL A 5 31.58 -27.08 10.49
N THR A 6 31.01 -27.45 11.63
CA THR A 6 29.61 -27.15 11.96
C THR A 6 29.38 -25.71 12.47
N LEU A 7 30.42 -25.00 12.91
CA LEU A 7 30.26 -23.63 13.42
C LEU A 7 30.16 -22.56 12.31
N ILE A 8 30.71 -22.84 11.12
CA ILE A 8 30.74 -21.88 10.00
C ILE A 8 29.43 -21.91 9.19
N ALA A 9 28.68 -23.02 9.22
CA ALA A 9 27.41 -23.14 8.50
C ALA A 9 26.23 -22.38 9.16
N VAL A 10 26.33 -21.99 10.43
CA VAL A 10 25.24 -21.31 11.16
C VAL A 10 25.28 -19.79 10.95
N LEU A 11 26.38 -19.22 10.46
CA LEU A 11 26.54 -17.78 10.28
C LEU A 11 25.84 -17.20 9.04
N PHE A 12 25.27 -18.03 8.16
CA PHE A 12 24.53 -17.57 6.97
C PHE A 12 23.02 -17.44 7.18
N SER A 13 22.53 -17.63 8.40
CA SER A 13 21.09 -17.81 8.64
C SER A 13 20.38 -16.59 9.25
N LYS A 14 20.69 -15.37 8.79
CA LYS A 14 19.83 -14.18 8.94
C LYS A 14 20.17 -13.14 7.86
N ILE A 15 19.77 -13.42 6.61
CA ILE A 15 19.50 -12.31 5.71
C ILE A 15 18.20 -11.71 6.24
N ASP A 16 18.28 -10.57 6.92
CA ASP A 16 17.11 -9.72 7.13
C ASP A 16 16.62 -9.32 5.73
N ALA A 17 15.35 -9.63 5.44
CA ALA A 17 14.73 -9.36 4.14
C ALA A 17 14.93 -7.89 3.74
N ALA A 18 15.40 -7.64 2.52
CA ALA A 18 15.67 -6.30 2.00
C ALA A 18 14.41 -5.72 1.35
N GLY A 19 13.35 -5.64 2.15
CA GLY A 19 12.03 -5.17 1.72
C GLY A 19 11.86 -3.68 1.90
N LEU A 20 11.19 -3.05 0.95
CA LEU A 20 10.80 -1.64 0.97
C LEU A 20 9.28 -1.52 0.91
N LEU A 21 8.75 -0.53 1.61
CA LEU A 21 7.35 -0.14 1.65
C LEU A 21 7.20 1.32 1.24
N ASP A 22 6.36 1.56 0.24
CA ASP A 22 5.83 2.89 -0.06
C ASP A 22 4.37 2.99 0.44
N ILE A 23 4.04 4.06 1.16
CA ILE A 23 2.69 4.31 1.68
C ILE A 23 2.14 5.53 0.94
N ARG A 24 0.98 5.38 0.29
CA ARG A 24 0.33 6.47 -0.43
C ARG A 24 -1.07 6.73 0.11
N LEU A 25 -1.36 8.00 0.37
CA LEU A 25 -2.62 8.47 0.93
C LEU A 25 -3.22 9.60 0.09
N LYS A 26 -4.55 9.61 -0.02
CA LYS A 26 -5.36 10.71 -0.59
C LYS A 26 -6.52 11.03 0.36
N SER A 27 -6.88 12.30 0.45
CA SER A 27 -7.92 12.81 1.35
C SER A 27 -8.85 13.78 0.63
N ALA A 28 -10.14 13.76 0.99
CA ALA A 28 -11.13 14.74 0.52
C ALA A 28 -10.92 16.14 1.14
N HIS A 29 -10.07 16.26 2.18
CA HIS A 29 -9.87 17.46 2.98
C HIS A 29 -8.40 17.71 3.29
N ASN A 30 -8.06 18.98 3.54
CA ASN A 30 -6.75 19.35 4.07
C ASN A 30 -6.71 18.97 5.55
N GLN A 31 -5.81 18.07 5.94
CA GLN A 31 -5.74 17.61 7.33
C GLN A 31 -4.37 17.05 7.67
N LYS A 32 -4.08 16.97 8.96
CA LYS A 32 -2.92 16.25 9.46
C LYS A 32 -3.29 14.80 9.69
N ALA A 33 -2.34 13.93 9.42
CA ALA A 33 -2.46 12.52 9.68
C ALA A 33 -1.18 11.98 10.32
N THR A 34 -1.29 10.87 11.04
CA THR A 34 -0.16 10.10 11.54
C THR A 34 -0.37 8.66 11.14
N VAL A 35 0.57 8.12 10.36
CA VAL A 35 0.59 6.69 10.04
C VAL A 35 1.47 5.98 11.04
N ILE A 36 0.94 4.93 11.66
CA ILE A 36 1.62 4.12 12.65
C ILE A 36 1.66 2.69 12.13
N LEU A 37 2.86 2.13 11.98
CA LEU A 37 3.06 0.70 11.84
C LEU A 37 3.54 0.13 13.16
N SER A 38 2.96 -0.99 13.54
CA SER A 38 3.32 -1.74 14.73
C SER A 38 3.29 -3.24 14.43
N ASN A 39 4.04 -4.02 15.18
CA ASN A 39 3.97 -5.48 15.19
C ASN A 39 3.82 -5.95 16.64
N ASP A 40 3.77 -7.26 16.88
CA ASP A 40 3.57 -7.80 18.23
C ASP A 40 4.76 -7.59 19.17
N VAL A 41 5.94 -7.25 18.62
CA VAL A 41 7.19 -7.04 19.38
C VAL A 41 7.44 -5.56 19.65
N ASN A 42 7.14 -4.71 18.66
CA ASN A 42 7.38 -3.29 18.64
C ASN A 42 6.05 -2.55 18.35
N PRO A 43 5.42 -1.96 19.38
CA PRO A 43 4.13 -1.27 19.25
C PRO A 43 4.24 0.05 18.46
N THR A 44 5.45 0.46 18.09
CA THR A 44 5.73 1.76 17.46
C THR A 44 6.87 1.59 16.46
N TYR A 45 6.80 0.53 15.64
CA TYR A 45 7.80 0.22 14.64
C TYR A 45 8.09 1.43 13.73
N LEU A 46 7.04 2.13 13.30
CA LEU A 46 7.17 3.36 12.54
C LEU A 46 6.04 4.33 12.88
N VAL A 47 6.36 5.63 13.00
CA VAL A 47 5.39 6.72 13.21
C VAL A 47 5.73 7.86 12.28
N LEU A 48 4.82 8.13 11.34
CA LEU A 48 5.01 9.08 10.27
C LEU A 48 3.95 10.18 10.32
N PRO A 49 4.26 11.37 10.85
CA PRO A 49 3.36 12.52 10.75
C PRO A 49 3.37 13.08 9.33
N ILE A 50 2.19 13.31 8.77
CA ILE A 50 1.99 13.79 7.39
C ILE A 50 0.93 14.89 7.34
N LYS A 51 1.10 15.81 6.39
CA LYS A 51 0.05 16.76 6.02
C LYS A 51 -0.55 16.32 4.70
N LEU A 52 -1.84 15.98 4.72
CA LEU A 52 -2.60 15.63 3.53
C LEU A 52 -3.19 16.90 2.93
N VAL A 53 -2.94 17.11 1.64
CA VAL A 53 -3.57 18.17 0.84
C VAL A 53 -4.79 17.58 0.14
N LYS A 54 -5.88 18.34 0.11
CA LYS A 54 -7.16 17.91 -0.47
C LYS A 54 -7.00 17.49 -1.93
N GLY A 55 -7.38 16.24 -2.21
CA GLY A 55 -7.38 15.66 -3.55
C GLY A 55 -6.00 15.29 -4.09
N GLU A 56 -4.93 15.61 -3.37
CA GLU A 56 -3.56 15.32 -3.78
C GLU A 56 -3.07 14.01 -3.15
N GLU A 57 -2.25 13.29 -3.91
CA GLU A 57 -1.52 12.14 -3.40
C GLU A 57 -0.37 12.60 -2.52
N THR A 58 -0.18 11.92 -1.39
CA THR A 58 1.01 12.08 -0.57
C THR A 58 1.64 10.71 -0.32
N SER A 59 2.95 10.60 -0.56
CA SER A 59 3.72 9.37 -0.43
C SER A 59 4.75 9.43 0.71
N PHE A 60 5.01 8.28 1.30
CA PHE A 60 6.23 7.97 2.04
C PHE A 60 6.92 6.82 1.34
N GLU A 61 8.15 7.01 0.89
CA GLU A 61 8.83 6.05 0.01
C GLU A 61 9.99 5.37 0.73
N ASP A 62 10.31 4.16 0.28
CA ASP A 62 11.48 3.37 0.64
C ASP A 62 11.62 3.12 2.16
N LEU A 63 10.50 2.86 2.83
CA LEU A 63 10.50 2.49 4.25
C LEU A 63 10.93 1.02 4.38
N PHE A 64 12.01 0.74 5.09
CA PHE A 64 12.42 -0.64 5.32
C PHE A 64 11.34 -1.45 6.04
N ILE A 65 11.10 -2.67 5.56
CA ILE A 65 10.09 -3.58 6.11
C ILE A 65 10.53 -5.04 6.01
N ASN A 66 10.14 -5.84 7.00
CA ASN A 66 10.41 -7.28 6.99
C ASN A 66 9.25 -8.04 6.34
N PHE A 67 9.49 -8.68 5.20
CA PHE A 67 8.48 -9.47 4.48
C PHE A 67 8.03 -10.74 5.21
N ASN A 68 8.69 -11.11 6.30
CA ASN A 68 8.28 -12.24 7.15
C ASN A 68 7.36 -11.84 8.30
N GLU A 69 6.99 -10.57 8.42
CA GLU A 69 6.18 -10.05 9.52
C GLU A 69 4.85 -9.46 9.03
N THR A 70 3.80 -9.65 9.82
CA THR A 70 2.53 -8.94 9.64
C THR A 70 2.53 -7.69 10.51
N TYR A 71 2.15 -6.57 9.92
CA TYR A 71 2.07 -5.28 10.60
C TYR A 71 0.63 -4.87 10.83
N LYS A 72 0.35 -4.31 12.00
CA LYS A 72 -0.87 -3.56 12.28
C LYS A 72 -0.63 -2.13 11.83
N VAL A 73 -1.45 -1.68 10.89
CA VAL A 73 -1.43 -0.29 10.40
C VAL A 73 -2.53 0.49 11.11
N THR A 74 -2.18 1.69 11.58
CA THR A 74 -3.14 2.67 12.11
C THR A 74 -2.90 3.99 11.43
N ILE A 75 -3.93 4.55 10.79
CA ILE A 75 -3.91 5.89 10.21
C ILE A 75 -4.80 6.76 11.07
N GLU A 76 -4.19 7.65 11.84
CA GLU A 76 -4.91 8.62 12.64
C GLU A 76 -5.01 9.94 11.89
N LEU A 77 -6.22 10.49 11.77
CA LEU A 77 -6.47 11.80 11.21
C LEU A 77 -6.90 12.73 12.34
N ASP A 78 -6.33 13.93 12.35
CA ASP A 78 -6.73 15.01 13.24
C ASP A 78 -8.15 15.51 12.88
N GLU A 79 -8.56 16.63 13.48
CA GLU A 79 -9.89 17.20 13.24
C GLU A 79 -10.15 17.43 11.74
N THR A 80 -11.28 16.89 11.27
CA THR A 80 -11.84 17.16 9.94
C THR A 80 -13.09 18.02 10.12
N GLU A 81 -12.87 19.32 10.07
CA GLU A 81 -13.88 20.31 10.42
C GLU A 81 -15.16 20.21 9.59
N GLU A 82 -15.01 19.95 8.29
CA GLU A 82 -16.08 19.90 7.30
C GLU A 82 -16.98 18.67 7.46
N LEU A 83 -16.52 17.66 8.19
CA LEU A 83 -17.29 16.46 8.53
C LEU A 83 -17.77 16.48 9.98
N GLY A 84 -17.39 17.50 10.77
CA GLY A 84 -17.70 17.56 12.20
C GLY A 84 -17.00 16.45 13.00
N LEU A 85 -15.86 15.97 12.51
CA LEU A 85 -15.08 14.90 13.14
C LEU A 85 -13.92 15.50 13.91
N ALA A 86 -13.82 15.21 15.21
CA ALA A 86 -12.70 15.61 16.05
C ALA A 86 -11.45 14.72 15.82
N LYS A 87 -11.67 13.44 15.49
CA LYS A 87 -10.62 12.47 15.15
C LYS A 87 -11.21 11.36 14.29
N SER A 88 -10.43 10.85 13.34
CA SER A 88 -10.77 9.62 12.62
C SER A 88 -9.61 8.64 12.74
N VAL A 89 -9.89 7.36 12.98
CA VAL A 89 -8.85 6.34 13.10
C VAL A 89 -9.19 5.15 12.21
N PHE A 90 -8.28 4.80 11.32
CA PHE A 90 -8.39 3.65 10.42
C PHE A 90 -7.39 2.58 10.86
N ARG A 91 -7.85 1.34 11.04
CA ARG A 91 -7.01 0.23 11.51
C ARG A 91 -7.12 -0.96 10.60
N GLY A 92 -5.99 -1.58 10.30
CA GLY A 92 -5.94 -2.82 9.52
C GLY A 92 -4.69 -3.62 9.79
N LYS A 93 -4.51 -4.68 9.01
CA LYS A 93 -3.31 -5.50 9.02
C LYS A 93 -2.80 -5.66 7.61
N ILE A 94 -1.50 -5.43 7.43
CA ILE A 94 -0.81 -5.66 6.17
C ILE A 94 0.20 -6.78 6.37
N THR A 95 0.22 -7.73 5.45
CA THR A 95 1.29 -8.74 5.36
C THR A 95 2.03 -8.44 4.05
N PRO A 96 3.31 -8.04 4.09
CA PRO A 96 4.03 -7.68 2.89
C PRO A 96 4.06 -8.84 1.90
N VAL A 97 3.66 -8.54 0.68
CA VAL A 97 3.75 -9.39 -0.51
C VAL A 97 4.13 -8.46 -1.65
N LEU A 98 4.99 -8.90 -2.57
CA LEU A 98 5.39 -8.08 -3.71
C LEU A 98 4.17 -7.53 -4.46
N GLY A 99 4.24 -6.26 -4.84
CA GLY A 99 3.16 -5.56 -5.52
C GLY A 99 2.42 -4.62 -4.57
N THR A 100 1.10 -4.54 -4.72
CA THR A 100 0.28 -3.52 -4.07
C THR A 100 -0.79 -4.15 -3.19
N SER A 101 -0.95 -3.62 -1.98
CA SER A 101 -2.10 -3.86 -1.10
C SER A 101 -2.90 -2.58 -0.92
N SER A 102 -4.22 -2.67 -1.02
CA SER A 102 -5.13 -1.55 -0.84
C SER A 102 -6.50 -2.04 -0.41
N PRO A 103 -7.34 -1.21 0.23
CA PRO A 103 -8.71 -1.57 0.51
C PRO A 103 -9.62 -1.23 -0.68
N LYS A 104 -10.64 -2.06 -0.92
CA LYS A 104 -11.60 -1.82 -2.02
C LYS A 104 -12.42 -0.56 -1.81
N LYS A 105 -12.83 -0.36 -0.56
CA LYS A 105 -13.64 0.76 -0.11
C LYS A 105 -12.97 1.44 1.06
N LEU A 106 -13.25 2.71 1.21
CA LEU A 106 -12.75 3.56 2.27
C LEU A 106 -13.90 4.35 2.85
N ASN A 107 -13.71 4.85 4.07
CA ASN A 107 -14.63 5.84 4.61
C ASN A 107 -13.96 7.21 4.63
N LEU A 108 -14.76 8.26 4.41
CA LEU A 108 -14.30 9.65 4.51
C LEU A 108 -13.65 9.91 5.87
N PRO A 109 -12.64 10.78 5.97
CA PRO A 109 -12.17 11.70 4.93
C PRO A 109 -11.12 11.13 3.99
N LEU A 110 -10.65 9.89 4.20
CA LEU A 110 -9.72 9.26 3.26
C LEU A 110 -10.46 8.88 1.97
N THR A 111 -9.82 9.17 0.85
CA THR A 111 -10.30 8.82 -0.49
C THR A 111 -9.36 7.88 -1.21
N GLY A 112 -8.12 7.73 -0.72
CA GLY A 112 -7.19 6.74 -1.25
C GLY A 112 -6.22 6.27 -0.19
N VAL A 113 -6.00 4.95 -0.15
CA VAL A 113 -4.97 4.29 0.65
C VAL A 113 -4.34 3.19 -0.20
N ARG A 114 -3.01 3.17 -0.28
CA ARG A 114 -2.25 2.15 -1.00
C ARG A 114 -0.91 1.90 -0.30
N PHE A 115 -0.52 0.63 -0.25
CA PHE A 115 0.77 0.16 0.24
C PHE A 115 1.45 -0.57 -0.91
N ASP A 116 2.60 -0.07 -1.36
CA ASP A 116 3.37 -0.69 -2.44
C ASP A 116 4.63 -1.34 -1.83
N PHE A 117 4.80 -2.63 -2.05
CA PHE A 117 5.87 -3.45 -1.51
C PHE A 117 6.82 -3.86 -2.63
N LYS A 118 8.10 -3.55 -2.47
CA LYS A 118 9.14 -3.82 -3.47
C LYS A 118 10.42 -4.28 -2.78
N CYS A 119 11.30 -4.92 -3.55
CA CYS A 119 12.63 -5.27 -3.05
C CYS A 119 13.61 -4.11 -3.23
N GLU A 120 14.61 -4.03 -2.35
CA GLU A 120 15.79 -3.23 -2.58
C GLU A 120 16.52 -3.64 -3.87
N LYS A 121 17.34 -2.71 -4.38
CA LYS A 121 18.18 -2.98 -5.54
C LYS A 121 19.07 -4.19 -5.30
N ASN A 122 19.08 -5.11 -6.28
CA ASN A 122 19.79 -6.39 -6.24
C ASN A 122 19.21 -7.41 -5.24
N TRP A 123 17.97 -7.25 -4.81
CA TRP A 123 17.24 -8.27 -4.06
C TRP A 123 16.00 -8.71 -4.85
N THR A 124 15.69 -9.99 -4.77
CA THR A 124 14.58 -10.66 -5.49
C THR A 124 13.97 -11.77 -4.64
N GLY A 125 12.98 -12.47 -5.19
CA GLY A 125 12.20 -13.50 -4.50
C GLY A 125 10.96 -12.91 -3.85
N GLU A 126 9.95 -13.75 -3.60
CA GLU A 126 8.65 -13.32 -3.03
C GLU A 126 8.76 -12.54 -1.72
N LYS A 127 9.90 -12.68 -1.03
CA LYS A 127 10.20 -12.07 0.26
C LYS A 127 11.46 -11.19 0.27
N CYS A 128 12.01 -10.85 -0.90
CA CYS A 128 13.23 -10.06 -1.02
C CYS A 128 14.43 -10.65 -0.26
N ASP A 129 14.58 -11.97 -0.31
CA ASP A 129 15.60 -12.74 0.41
C ASP A 129 16.70 -13.34 -0.49
N LEU A 130 16.62 -13.10 -1.81
CA LEU A 130 17.59 -13.57 -2.80
C LEU A 130 18.43 -12.43 -3.37
N LEU A 131 19.76 -12.51 -3.25
CA LEU A 131 20.66 -11.53 -3.85
C LEU A 131 20.75 -11.73 -5.38
N SER A 132 20.39 -10.72 -6.15
CA SER A 132 20.53 -10.67 -7.61
C SER A 132 22.01 -10.49 -7.98
N GLY A 133 22.73 -11.61 -8.04
CA GLY A 133 24.16 -11.65 -8.34
C GLY A 133 24.63 -12.92 -9.04
N HIS A 134 23.70 -13.79 -9.42
CA HIS A 134 23.95 -14.88 -10.37
C HIS A 134 23.20 -14.53 -11.65
N GLU A 135 23.91 -14.42 -12.78
CA GLU A 135 23.31 -14.45 -14.11
C GLU A 135 22.43 -15.69 -14.19
N ILE A 136 21.12 -15.50 -14.06
CA ILE A 136 20.15 -16.41 -14.65
C ILE A 136 19.89 -15.79 -16.02
N GLU A 137 20.67 -16.20 -17.01
CA GLU A 137 20.30 -16.05 -18.41
C GLU A 137 18.94 -16.75 -18.60
N GLY A 138 17.88 -15.95 -18.70
CA GLY A 138 16.53 -16.44 -18.96
C GLY A 138 15.48 -15.69 -18.17
N SER A 139 14.88 -14.69 -18.83
CA SER A 139 13.49 -14.23 -18.67
C SER A 139 12.87 -14.34 -17.27
N GLY A 140 12.77 -13.23 -16.51
CA GLY A 140 11.91 -13.25 -15.32
C GLY A 140 12.02 -12.12 -14.31
N ALA A 141 13.02 -11.23 -14.40
CA ALA A 141 13.17 -10.14 -13.42
C ALA A 141 12.23 -8.94 -13.68
N GLU A 142 11.65 -8.81 -14.89
CA GLU A 142 10.68 -7.77 -15.25
C GLU A 142 9.22 -8.25 -15.17
N LEU A 143 8.97 -9.52 -14.79
CA LEU A 143 7.63 -10.14 -14.91
C LEU A 143 6.90 -10.38 -13.57
N LEU A 144 7.45 -9.93 -12.44
CA LEU A 144 6.76 -10.01 -11.13
C LEU A 144 6.31 -8.66 -10.58
N GLU A 145 6.43 -7.56 -11.35
CA GLU A 145 5.82 -6.28 -10.95
C GLU A 145 4.29 -6.27 -11.15
N ASN A 146 3.72 -7.27 -11.84
CA ASN A 146 2.35 -7.20 -12.34
C ASN A 146 1.39 -8.27 -11.82
N SER A 147 1.64 -8.90 -10.67
CA SER A 147 0.70 -9.89 -10.15
C SER A 147 0.36 -9.71 -8.67
N ASN A 148 -0.83 -9.13 -8.48
CA ASN A 148 -1.89 -9.63 -7.60
C ASN A 148 -1.76 -9.39 -6.08
N SER A 149 -2.22 -8.21 -5.64
CA SER A 149 -3.30 -8.15 -4.63
C SER A 149 -4.00 -6.78 -4.57
N LEU A 150 -4.54 -6.30 -5.69
CA LEU A 150 -5.44 -5.16 -5.65
C LEU A 150 -6.69 -5.53 -4.86
N ASN A 151 -6.89 -4.89 -3.70
CA ASN A 151 -8.06 -5.01 -2.81
C ASN A 151 -8.05 -6.16 -1.76
N ASP A 152 -6.89 -6.49 -1.19
CA ASP A 152 -6.78 -7.50 -0.12
C ASP A 152 -6.81 -6.92 1.31
N LEU A 153 -6.85 -5.59 1.45
CA LEU A 153 -6.87 -4.93 2.75
C LEU A 153 -8.29 -4.57 3.20
N GLU A 154 -8.56 -4.78 4.48
CA GLU A 154 -9.74 -4.24 5.16
C GLU A 154 -9.29 -3.26 6.24
N LEU A 155 -9.94 -2.08 6.28
CA LEU A 155 -9.70 -1.05 7.28
C LEU A 155 -10.95 -0.83 8.11
N GLU A 156 -10.87 -1.15 9.40
CA GLU A 156 -11.86 -0.77 10.40
C GLU A 156 -11.74 0.73 10.68
N VAL A 157 -12.87 1.44 10.78
CA VAL A 157 -12.90 2.89 11.01
C VAL A 157 -13.61 3.24 12.31
N ASP A 158 -12.96 4.08 13.11
CA ASP A 158 -13.53 4.69 14.31
C ASP A 158 -13.57 6.21 14.15
N TYR A 159 -14.77 6.79 14.35
CA TYR A 159 -14.97 8.23 14.34
C TYR A 159 -15.20 8.78 15.73
N THR A 160 -14.49 9.86 16.05
CA THR A 160 -14.81 10.72 17.19
C THR A 160 -15.46 11.98 16.68
N MET A 161 -16.71 12.22 17.08
CA MET A 161 -17.48 13.39 16.63
C MET A 161 -17.17 14.64 17.46
N ASN A 162 -17.14 15.80 16.82
CA ASN A 162 -17.10 17.09 17.49
C ASN A 162 -18.54 17.52 17.83
N THR A 163 -18.94 17.38 19.09
CA THR A 163 -20.32 17.67 19.55
C THR A 163 -20.74 19.13 19.40
N GLN A 164 -19.81 20.05 19.10
CA GLN A 164 -20.12 21.44 18.78
C GLN A 164 -20.57 21.65 17.33
N LYS A 165 -20.43 20.63 16.46
CA LYS A 165 -20.74 20.66 15.03
C LYS A 165 -21.90 19.71 14.65
N LEU A 166 -22.96 19.72 15.47
CA LEU A 166 -24.14 18.85 15.33
C LEU A 166 -24.81 18.92 13.95
N ASP A 167 -24.94 20.11 13.36
CA ASP A 167 -25.56 20.25 12.02
C ASP A 167 -24.73 19.56 10.93
N THR A 168 -23.40 19.67 11.01
CA THR A 168 -22.46 19.01 10.10
C THR A 168 -22.50 17.49 10.28
N ILE A 169 -22.54 17.02 11.53
CA ILE A 169 -22.67 15.60 11.88
C ILE A 169 -23.94 14.99 11.27
N VAL A 170 -25.08 15.68 11.38
CA VAL A 170 -26.34 15.22 10.78
C VAL A 170 -26.24 15.17 9.26
N GLY A 171 -25.51 16.10 8.64
CA GLY A 171 -25.20 16.08 7.22
C GLY A 171 -24.37 14.87 6.79
N MET A 172 -23.38 14.48 7.62
CA MET A 172 -22.54 13.31 7.39
C MET A 172 -23.30 11.99 7.57
N LEU A 173 -24.14 11.87 8.60
CA LEU A 173 -24.97 10.66 8.82
C LEU A 173 -26.01 10.43 7.72
N LYS A 174 -26.41 11.49 7.01
CA LYS A 174 -27.37 11.41 5.88
C LYS A 174 -26.72 11.00 4.56
N LYS A 175 -25.38 11.04 4.46
CA LYS A 175 -24.64 10.65 3.26
C LYS A 175 -24.05 9.26 3.43
N GLU A 176 -23.87 8.55 2.32
CA GLU A 176 -23.01 7.36 2.30
C GLU A 176 -21.57 7.84 2.53
N ASN A 177 -20.98 7.39 3.65
CA ASN A 177 -19.61 7.75 4.03
C ASN A 177 -18.58 6.76 3.51
N GLU A 178 -19.04 5.58 3.11
CA GLU A 178 -18.24 4.57 2.42
C GLU A 178 -18.17 4.93 0.93
N ILE A 179 -16.97 5.05 0.41
CA ILE A 179 -16.65 5.40 -0.97
C ILE A 179 -15.67 4.39 -1.54
N SER A 180 -15.57 4.31 -2.88
CA SER A 180 -14.51 3.55 -3.52
C SER A 180 -13.14 4.13 -3.18
N ASN A 181 -12.13 3.26 -3.12
CA ASN A 181 -10.74 3.71 -3.07
C ASN A 181 -10.31 4.25 -4.45
N SER A 182 -9.94 5.54 -4.50
CA SER A 182 -9.51 6.20 -5.74
C SER A 182 -8.32 5.53 -6.43
N PHE A 183 -7.41 4.89 -5.69
CA PHE A 183 -6.30 4.15 -6.28
C PHE A 183 -6.73 2.83 -6.93
N ALA A 184 -7.84 2.24 -6.49
CA ALA A 184 -8.38 1.04 -7.12
C ALA A 184 -9.11 1.38 -8.44
N GLU A 185 -9.71 2.57 -8.53
CA GLU A 185 -10.38 3.05 -9.74
C GLU A 185 -9.38 3.44 -10.84
N GLU A 186 -8.29 4.13 -10.48
CA GLU A 186 -7.24 4.55 -11.42
C GLU A 186 -6.62 3.35 -12.15
N ASN A 187 -6.32 2.27 -11.44
CA ASN A 187 -5.72 1.07 -12.05
C ASN A 187 -6.69 0.36 -13.03
N LEU A 188 -7.99 0.31 -12.71
CA LEU A 188 -9.00 -0.25 -13.61
C LEU A 188 -9.17 0.57 -14.89
N GLU A 189 -9.00 1.89 -14.80
CA GLU A 189 -9.02 2.77 -15.98
C GLU A 189 -7.80 2.53 -16.86
N VAL A 190 -6.61 2.40 -16.27
CA VAL A 190 -5.37 2.08 -17.00
C VAL A 190 -5.48 0.72 -17.71
N GLU A 191 -5.96 -0.34 -17.04
CA GLU A 191 -6.17 -1.65 -17.66
C GLU A 191 -7.12 -1.56 -18.87
N ARG A 192 -8.24 -0.86 -18.73
CA ARG A 192 -9.20 -0.68 -19.83
C ARG A 192 -8.64 0.10 -21.02
N LEU A 193 -7.73 1.04 -20.78
CA LEU A 193 -7.08 1.80 -21.84
C LEU A 193 -6.07 0.93 -22.59
N LEU A 194 -5.27 0.13 -21.87
CA LEU A 194 -4.33 -0.82 -22.45
C LEU A 194 -5.04 -1.89 -23.30
N GLU A 195 -6.15 -2.44 -22.82
CA GLU A 195 -6.97 -3.39 -23.60
C GLU A 195 -7.51 -2.75 -24.90
N GLN A 196 -7.90 -1.47 -24.86
CA GLN A 196 -8.37 -0.76 -26.05
C GLN A 196 -7.26 -0.49 -27.06
N GLU A 197 -6.05 -0.16 -26.60
CA GLU A 197 -4.88 -0.01 -27.48
C GLU A 197 -4.52 -1.34 -28.17
N GLU A 198 -4.50 -2.45 -27.43
CA GLU A 198 -4.19 -3.78 -27.98
C GLU A 198 -5.20 -4.22 -29.05
N ILE A 199 -6.50 -3.92 -28.86
CA ILE A 199 -7.55 -4.19 -29.85
C ILE A 199 -7.37 -3.32 -31.12
N MET A 200 -6.97 -2.06 -30.96
CA MET A 200 -6.73 -1.17 -32.11
C MET A 200 -5.50 -1.62 -32.91
N GLU A 201 -4.42 -2.04 -32.26
CA GLU A 201 -3.23 -2.57 -32.94
C GLU A 201 -3.50 -3.90 -33.66
N ALA A 202 -4.27 -4.81 -33.04
CA ALA A 202 -4.65 -6.08 -33.67
C ALA A 202 -5.57 -5.90 -34.89
N SER A 203 -6.30 -4.79 -34.98
CA SER A 203 -7.19 -4.47 -36.10
C SER A 203 -6.50 -3.70 -37.25
N GLY A 204 -5.24 -3.28 -37.06
CA GLY A 204 -4.46 -2.52 -38.04
C GLY A 204 -3.70 -3.35 -39.07
N ASP A 205 -3.50 -4.65 -38.85
CA ASP A 205 -2.67 -5.51 -39.73
C ASP A 205 -3.51 -6.28 -40.78
N GLY A 206 -4.44 -5.55 -41.41
CA GLY A 206 -5.44 -6.10 -42.32
C GLY A 206 -5.55 -5.34 -43.64
N SER A 207 -4.46 -4.73 -44.14
CA SER A 207 -4.46 -4.21 -45.51
C SER A 207 -3.06 -4.25 -46.13
N GLY A 208 -2.74 -5.36 -46.79
CA GLY A 208 -1.58 -5.36 -47.65
C GLY A 208 -1.09 -6.72 -48.12
N GLU A 209 -1.92 -7.55 -48.76
CA GLU A 209 -1.36 -8.51 -49.72
C GLU A 209 -2.30 -8.79 -50.90
N LYS A 210 -1.85 -8.26 -52.05
CA LYS A 210 -2.01 -8.69 -53.46
C LYS A 210 -3.36 -8.57 -54.16
#